data_AF-A0A6I2R1J5-F1
#
_entry.id   AF-A0A6I2R1J5-F1
#
_cell.length_a   1.000
_cell.length_b   1.000
_cell.length_c   1.000
_cell.angle_alpha   90.00
_cell.angle_beta   90.00
_cell.angle_gamma   90.00
#
_symmetry.space_group_name_H-M   'P 1'
#
loop_
_entity.id
_entity.type
_entity.pdbx_description
1 polymer ?
#
loop_
_entity_poly.entity_id
_entity_poly.type
_entity_poly.pdbx_seq_one_letter_code
_entity_poly.pdbx_strand_id
1 'polypeptide(L)'
;MMVRKLSFGTPYLDNVPMKPGELDCLPDTRNIWIGESKKGKQINWILQDGRLIADRVVLWGVAWRQMVANSLASGEAPPINLEGQLFRCRLLEISPQLDEWSMALWAKELLIWASEKYRYFWVIETDGEERRPGRRNSMRACLPTKTDQKEGWLPVLEPLKPHFGNLEKGQYLEVCSNEQIMSGWLHDQTDYDLILRSDPKEFIPDDLDPQIFAADGDMFAISKAGIRIVQRRKEEIGNG
;
A
#
# COMPACT_ATOMS: atom_id res chain seq x y z
N MET A 1 5.67 16.29 -11.38
CA MET A 1 4.78 15.81 -10.30
C MET A 1 5.54 14.69 -9.62
N MET A 2 5.81 14.82 -8.32
CA MET A 2 6.61 13.87 -7.57
C MET A 2 5.71 12.72 -7.10
N VAL A 3 6.23 11.51 -7.24
CA VAL A 3 5.58 10.25 -6.92
C VAL A 3 5.40 10.10 -5.41
N ARG A 4 4.17 9.94 -4.94
CA ARG A 4 3.85 9.77 -3.51
C ARG A 4 3.94 8.28 -3.16
N LYS A 5 5.15 7.82 -2.84
CA LYS A 5 5.43 6.42 -2.51
C LYS A 5 5.74 6.21 -1.04
N LEU A 6 5.27 5.09 -0.52
CA LEU A 6 5.68 4.52 0.76
C LEU A 6 6.31 3.16 0.52
N SER A 7 7.24 2.73 1.38
CA SER A 7 7.92 1.44 1.24
C SER A 7 7.88 0.68 2.56
N PHE A 8 6.96 -0.29 2.65
CA PHE A 8 6.76 -1.09 3.85
C PHE A 8 5.98 -2.37 3.54
N GLY A 9 5.94 -3.28 4.51
CA GLY A 9 5.34 -4.59 4.39
C GLY A 9 6.16 -5.52 3.50
N THR A 10 6.15 -6.81 3.81
CA THR A 10 6.83 -7.82 3.00
C THR A 10 5.88 -8.95 2.70
N PRO A 11 5.83 -9.46 1.45
CA PRO A 11 5.05 -10.66 1.16
C PRO A 11 5.74 -11.89 1.75
N TYR A 12 4.98 -12.74 2.41
CA TYR A 12 5.45 -14.00 2.95
C TYR A 12 4.76 -15.16 2.25
N LEU A 13 5.56 -16.18 1.92
CA LEU A 13 5.13 -17.45 1.35
C LEU A 13 5.56 -18.55 2.34
N ASP A 14 4.60 -19.17 3.03
CA ASP A 14 4.87 -20.18 4.08
C ASP A 14 5.95 -19.71 5.10
N ASN A 15 5.81 -18.46 5.57
CA ASN A 15 6.74 -17.75 6.49
C ASN A 15 8.10 -17.38 5.90
N VAL A 16 8.34 -17.62 4.62
CA VAL A 16 9.54 -17.14 3.93
C VAL A 16 9.26 -15.74 3.37
N PRO A 17 10.04 -14.71 3.76
CA PRO A 17 9.89 -13.38 3.19
C PRO A 17 10.35 -13.38 1.74
N MET A 18 9.51 -12.90 0.84
CA MET A 18 9.74 -12.86 -0.60
C MET A 18 10.04 -11.44 -1.06
N LYS A 19 10.85 -11.30 -2.11
CA LYS A 19 11.02 -10.01 -2.78
C LYS A 19 9.86 -9.80 -3.76
N PRO A 20 9.19 -8.64 -3.76
CA PRO A 20 8.08 -8.39 -4.66
C PRO A 20 8.45 -8.61 -6.14
N GLY A 21 7.63 -9.37 -6.84
CA GLY A 21 7.78 -9.67 -8.26
C GLY A 21 8.79 -10.76 -8.62
N GLU A 22 9.48 -11.38 -7.64
CA GLU A 22 10.66 -12.22 -7.93
C GLU A 22 10.41 -13.71 -8.22
N LEU A 23 9.23 -14.30 -8.02
CA LEU A 23 8.93 -15.71 -8.39
C LEU A 23 7.43 -16.02 -8.49
N ASP A 24 7.10 -17.15 -9.14
CA ASP A 24 5.76 -17.75 -9.14
C ASP A 24 5.50 -18.54 -7.83
N CYS A 25 4.31 -18.42 -7.27
CA CYS A 25 3.82 -19.14 -6.10
C CYS A 25 3.79 -20.66 -6.38
N LEU A 26 4.37 -21.44 -5.47
CA LEU A 26 4.46 -22.89 -5.62
C LEU A 26 3.05 -23.53 -5.54
N PRO A 27 2.78 -24.61 -6.28
CA PRO A 27 1.46 -25.25 -6.35
C PRO A 27 0.85 -25.63 -4.99
N ASP A 28 1.69 -26.00 -4.02
CA ASP A 28 1.29 -26.47 -2.70
C ASP A 28 1.29 -25.39 -1.62
N THR A 29 1.60 -24.14 -1.99
CA THR A 29 1.62 -23.01 -1.04
C THR A 29 0.23 -22.81 -0.44
N ARG A 30 0.16 -22.78 0.89
CA ARG A 30 -1.11 -22.54 1.59
C ARG A 30 -1.16 -21.18 2.25
N ASN A 31 -0.03 -20.67 2.75
CA ASN A 31 0.01 -19.45 3.54
C ASN A 31 0.68 -18.31 2.76
N ILE A 32 -0.13 -17.35 2.34
CA ILE A 32 0.30 -16.15 1.61
C ILE A 32 -0.23 -14.93 2.37
N TRP A 33 0.64 -14.02 2.78
CA TRP A 33 0.23 -12.84 3.54
C TRP A 33 1.24 -11.70 3.42
N ILE A 34 0.84 -10.50 3.84
CA ILE A 34 1.75 -9.35 4.00
C ILE A 34 2.04 -9.20 5.48
N GLY A 35 3.32 -9.28 5.85
CA GLY A 35 3.78 -9.10 7.23
C GLY A 35 4.70 -7.91 7.37
N GLU A 36 5.35 -7.80 8.52
CA GLU A 36 6.33 -6.73 8.80
C GLU A 36 7.42 -6.63 7.73
N SER A 37 7.84 -5.40 7.47
CA SER A 37 8.90 -5.04 6.54
C SER A 37 10.20 -5.78 6.83
N LYS A 38 10.76 -6.41 5.81
CA LYS A 38 12.13 -6.94 5.77
C LYS A 38 12.95 -6.14 4.77
N LYS A 39 14.17 -5.78 5.16
CA LYS A 39 15.10 -5.01 4.34
C LYS A 39 15.28 -5.64 2.95
N GLY A 40 15.13 -4.83 1.91
CA GLY A 40 15.29 -5.23 0.51
C GLY A 40 14.11 -6.05 -0.05
N LYS A 41 13.06 -6.24 0.75
CA LYS A 41 11.86 -7.02 0.41
C LYS A 41 10.58 -6.25 0.73
N GLN A 42 10.68 -4.93 0.91
CA GLN A 42 9.53 -4.07 1.11
C GLN A 42 8.71 -3.96 -0.16
N ILE A 43 7.38 -3.89 -0.01
CA ILE A 43 6.47 -3.52 -1.09
C ILE A 43 6.50 -2.00 -1.21
N ASN A 44 6.62 -1.53 -2.44
CA ASN A 44 6.44 -0.11 -2.73
C ASN A 44 4.96 0.14 -3.03
N TRP A 45 4.41 1.13 -2.34
CA TRP A 45 3.00 1.51 -2.42
C TRP A 45 2.89 2.89 -3.03
N ILE A 46 1.98 3.05 -3.97
CA ILE A 46 1.58 4.33 -4.56
C ILE A 46 0.35 4.81 -3.80
N LEU A 47 0.42 6.00 -3.21
CA LEU A 47 -0.73 6.66 -2.59
C LEU A 47 -1.60 7.26 -3.69
N GLN A 48 -2.85 6.77 -3.77
CA GLN A 48 -3.84 7.22 -4.74
C GLN A 48 -5.23 7.17 -4.10
N ASP A 49 -5.90 8.32 -4.03
CA ASP A 49 -7.26 8.48 -3.52
C ASP A 49 -7.45 7.86 -2.12
N GLY A 50 -6.53 8.18 -1.20
CA GLY A 50 -6.52 7.69 0.19
C GLY A 50 -6.19 6.21 0.34
N ARG A 51 -5.81 5.52 -0.73
CA ARG A 51 -5.47 4.09 -0.75
C ARG A 51 -4.04 3.87 -1.20
N LEU A 52 -3.50 2.71 -0.87
CA LEU A 52 -2.14 2.33 -1.24
C LEU A 52 -2.19 1.18 -2.22
N ILE A 53 -1.78 1.44 -3.47
CA ILE A 53 -1.75 0.46 -4.54
C ILE A 53 -0.31 -0.02 -4.70
N ALA A 54 -0.07 -1.33 -4.70
CA ALA A 54 1.28 -1.84 -4.93
C ALA A 54 1.79 -1.38 -6.31
N ASP A 55 3.06 -0.96 -6.39
CA ASP A 55 3.64 -0.42 -7.63
C ASP A 55 3.94 -1.49 -8.70
N ARG A 56 3.75 -2.76 -8.34
CA ARG A 56 3.97 -3.95 -9.17
C ARG A 56 3.24 -5.15 -8.59
N VAL A 57 3.11 -6.21 -9.38
CA VAL A 57 2.64 -7.50 -8.88
C VAL A 57 3.59 -8.01 -7.78
N VAL A 58 3.02 -8.30 -6.62
CA VAL A 58 3.75 -8.66 -5.41
C VAL A 58 4.19 -10.13 -5.46
N LEU A 59 3.29 -11.03 -5.90
CA LEU A 59 3.59 -12.44 -6.14
C LEU A 59 2.91 -12.91 -7.42
N TRP A 60 3.61 -13.71 -8.22
CA TRP A 60 3.04 -14.35 -9.41
C TRP A 60 2.50 -15.75 -9.09
N GLY A 61 1.75 -16.35 -10.00
CA GLY A 61 1.37 -17.76 -9.89
C GLY A 61 0.33 -18.09 -8.81
N VAL A 62 -0.38 -17.10 -8.27
CA VAL A 62 -1.38 -17.30 -7.21
C VAL A 62 -2.70 -17.73 -7.84
N ALA A 63 -3.28 -18.83 -7.40
CA ALA A 63 -4.59 -19.28 -7.86
C ALA A 63 -5.72 -18.54 -7.12
N TRP A 64 -6.88 -18.36 -7.77
CA TRP A 64 -8.05 -17.73 -7.14
C TRP A 64 -8.44 -18.37 -5.80
N ARG A 65 -8.39 -19.70 -5.71
CA ARG A 65 -8.64 -20.42 -4.46
C ARG A 65 -7.69 -20.03 -3.33
N GLN A 66 -6.42 -19.73 -3.64
CA GLN A 66 -5.44 -19.29 -2.66
C GLN A 66 -5.71 -17.85 -2.22
N MET A 67 -6.16 -16.98 -3.15
CA MET A 67 -6.59 -15.62 -2.84
C MET A 67 -7.74 -15.61 -1.83
N VAL A 68 -8.75 -16.47 -2.03
CA VAL A 68 -9.90 -16.60 -1.12
C VAL A 68 -9.46 -17.21 0.21
N ALA A 69 -8.70 -18.31 0.18
CA ALA A 69 -8.26 -19.01 1.39
C ALA A 69 -7.36 -18.16 2.31
N ASN A 70 -6.58 -17.24 1.74
CA ASN A 70 -5.74 -16.30 2.48
C ASN A 70 -6.39 -14.92 2.65
N SER A 71 -7.65 -14.78 2.24
CA SER A 71 -8.42 -13.53 2.34
C SER A 71 -7.77 -12.30 1.72
N LEU A 72 -7.11 -12.50 0.58
CA LEU A 72 -6.38 -11.46 -0.15
C LEU A 72 -7.25 -10.76 -1.22
N ALA A 73 -8.48 -11.23 -1.43
CA ALA A 73 -9.35 -10.82 -2.53
C ALA A 73 -10.33 -9.69 -2.16
N SER A 74 -11.14 -9.89 -1.11
CA SER A 74 -12.35 -9.08 -0.85
C SER A 74 -12.18 -7.99 0.22
N GLY A 75 -11.11 -8.02 1.02
CA GLY A 75 -10.94 -7.08 2.15
C GLY A 75 -11.81 -7.38 3.38
N GLU A 76 -12.51 -8.53 3.41
CA GLU A 76 -13.45 -8.91 4.48
C GLU A 76 -12.78 -9.58 5.71
N ALA A 77 -11.55 -10.07 5.58
CA ALA A 77 -10.78 -10.65 6.67
C ALA A 77 -10.35 -9.61 7.72
N PRO A 78 -9.91 -10.06 8.93
CA PRO A 78 -9.40 -9.13 9.93
C PRO A 78 -8.32 -8.22 9.33
N PRO A 79 -8.32 -6.92 9.68
CA PRO A 79 -7.33 -6.00 9.18
C PRO A 79 -5.91 -6.47 9.46
N ILE A 80 -5.01 -6.26 8.50
CA ILE A 80 -3.59 -6.55 8.68
C ILE A 80 -2.93 -5.37 9.40
N ASN A 81 -2.10 -5.66 10.38
CA ASN A 81 -1.29 -4.65 11.07
C ASN A 81 0.08 -4.57 10.42
N LEU A 82 0.37 -3.44 9.78
CA LEU A 82 1.67 -3.14 9.21
C LEU A 82 2.23 -1.92 9.96
N GLU A 83 3.26 -2.18 10.75
CA GLU A 83 4.03 -1.16 11.48
C GLU A 83 3.19 -0.28 12.43
N GLY A 84 2.04 -0.79 12.91
CA GLY A 84 1.13 -0.10 13.82
C GLY A 84 -0.12 0.46 13.18
N GLN A 85 -0.21 0.42 11.85
CA GLN A 85 -1.37 0.85 11.10
C GLN A 85 -2.15 -0.36 10.62
N LEU A 86 -3.47 -0.31 10.83
CA LEU A 86 -4.37 -1.33 10.34
C LEU A 86 -4.80 -1.01 8.91
N PHE A 87 -4.80 -2.03 8.07
CA PHE A 87 -5.23 -1.96 6.68
C PHE A 87 -6.19 -3.10 6.34
N ARG A 88 -7.14 -2.85 5.44
CA ARG A 88 -7.81 -3.93 4.70
C ARG A 88 -7.02 -4.19 3.42
N CYS A 89 -6.70 -5.45 3.19
CA CYS A 89 -6.05 -5.88 1.95
C CYS A 89 -7.11 -6.44 0.99
N ARG A 90 -7.17 -5.88 -0.22
CA ARG A 90 -8.05 -6.36 -1.28
C ARG A 90 -7.37 -6.31 -2.64
N LEU A 91 -8.05 -6.82 -3.64
CA LEU A 91 -7.68 -6.61 -5.04
C LEU A 91 -8.20 -5.27 -5.58
N LEU A 92 -7.60 -4.83 -6.68
CA LEU A 92 -8.11 -3.72 -7.48
C LEU A 92 -9.53 -3.99 -7.94
N GLU A 93 -10.36 -2.97 -7.87
CA GLU A 93 -11.73 -2.97 -8.33
C GLU A 93 -11.84 -2.32 -9.71
N ILE A 94 -12.60 -2.96 -10.59
CA ILE A 94 -12.85 -2.49 -11.95
C ILE A 94 -14.35 -2.51 -12.19
N SER A 95 -14.89 -1.33 -12.46
CA SER A 95 -16.26 -1.13 -12.89
C SER A 95 -16.31 -0.24 -14.14
N PRO A 96 -17.46 -0.20 -14.83
CA PRO A 96 -17.66 0.77 -15.92
C PRO A 96 -17.51 2.24 -15.47
N GLN A 97 -17.73 2.53 -14.17
CA GLN A 97 -17.69 3.87 -13.60
C GLN A 97 -16.38 4.19 -12.87
N LEU A 98 -15.65 3.17 -12.41
CA LEU A 98 -14.44 3.29 -11.62
C LEU A 98 -13.40 2.25 -12.10
N ASP A 99 -12.33 2.76 -12.69
CA ASP A 99 -11.19 1.94 -13.08
C ASP A 99 -9.97 2.35 -12.26
N GLU A 100 -9.82 1.75 -11.07
CA GLU A 100 -8.72 2.05 -10.13
C GLU A 100 -7.35 1.85 -10.81
N TRP A 101 -7.24 0.89 -11.74
CA TRP A 101 -6.03 0.66 -12.51
C TRP A 101 -5.75 1.81 -13.49
N SER A 102 -6.75 2.28 -14.23
CA SER A 102 -6.55 3.43 -15.14
C SER A 102 -6.24 4.71 -14.37
N MET A 103 -6.84 4.92 -13.19
CA MET A 103 -6.50 6.03 -12.30
C MET A 103 -5.04 5.97 -11.87
N ALA A 104 -4.58 4.82 -11.37
CA ALA A 104 -3.20 4.63 -10.96
C ALA A 104 -2.20 4.74 -12.14
N LEU A 105 -2.60 4.34 -13.35
CA LEU A 105 -1.78 4.48 -14.56
C LEU A 105 -1.70 5.93 -15.04
N TRP A 106 -2.77 6.72 -14.90
CA TRP A 106 -2.77 8.16 -15.24
C TRP A 106 -1.88 8.99 -14.33
N ALA A 107 -1.60 8.53 -13.11
CA ALA A 107 -0.52 9.09 -12.28
C ALA A 107 0.87 8.97 -12.93
N LYS A 108 1.01 8.33 -14.12
CA LYS A 108 2.24 8.12 -14.91
C LYS A 108 3.32 7.30 -14.20
N GLU A 109 3.00 6.70 -13.06
CA GLU A 109 3.98 6.11 -12.13
C GLU A 109 3.94 4.59 -12.06
N LEU A 110 2.84 3.97 -12.49
CA LEU A 110 2.81 2.57 -12.91
C LEU A 110 3.48 2.45 -14.29
N LEU A 111 4.77 2.74 -14.35
CA LEU A 111 5.65 2.25 -15.40
C LEU A 111 5.76 0.73 -15.19
N ILE A 112 4.73 0.03 -15.65
CA ILE A 112 4.69 -1.43 -15.78
C ILE A 112 6.04 -1.84 -16.35
N TRP A 113 6.89 -2.44 -15.50
CA TRP A 113 8.24 -2.83 -15.89
C TRP A 113 8.15 -3.65 -17.17
N ALA A 114 9.06 -3.37 -18.11
CA ALA A 114 8.97 -3.81 -19.50
C ALA A 114 8.85 -5.35 -19.71
N SER A 115 9.08 -6.15 -18.65
CA SER A 115 8.90 -7.60 -18.60
C SER A 115 7.48 -8.07 -18.26
N GLU A 116 6.59 -7.20 -17.78
CA GLU A 116 5.20 -7.54 -17.36
C GLU A 116 4.15 -7.32 -18.47
N LYS A 117 4.61 -7.01 -19.69
CA LYS A 117 3.71 -6.95 -20.86
C LYS A 117 3.02 -8.31 -21.00
N TYR A 118 1.69 -8.30 -21.06
CA TYR A 118 0.80 -9.45 -21.30
C TYR A 118 0.50 -10.42 -20.16
N ARG A 119 1.20 -10.38 -19.01
CA ARG A 119 0.77 -11.22 -17.87
C ARG A 119 -0.47 -10.62 -17.21
N TYR A 120 -1.35 -11.50 -16.75
CA TYR A 120 -2.58 -11.10 -16.09
C TYR A 120 -2.39 -11.12 -14.57
N PHE A 121 -3.13 -10.25 -13.88
CA PHE A 121 -3.24 -10.22 -12.43
C PHE A 121 -4.72 -10.23 -12.04
N TRP A 122 -5.00 -10.72 -10.83
CA TRP A 122 -6.34 -10.79 -10.29
C TRP A 122 -6.93 -9.42 -10.03
N VAL A 123 -8.22 -9.28 -10.30
CA VAL A 123 -9.01 -8.07 -10.07
C VAL A 123 -10.41 -8.48 -9.63
N ILE A 124 -11.13 -7.58 -8.98
CA ILE A 124 -12.57 -7.70 -8.77
C ILE A 124 -13.26 -6.88 -9.85
N GLU A 125 -14.05 -7.55 -10.69
CA GLU A 125 -14.96 -6.90 -11.60
C GLU A 125 -16.28 -6.64 -10.88
N THR A 126 -16.77 -5.41 -10.96
CA THR A 126 -18.04 -4.99 -10.37
C THR A 126 -18.97 -4.44 -11.42
N ASP A 127 -20.17 -4.99 -11.49
CA ASP A 127 -21.26 -4.53 -12.34
C ASP A 127 -22.51 -4.32 -11.48
N GLY A 128 -22.77 -3.06 -11.13
CA GLY A 128 -23.72 -2.72 -10.06
C GLY A 128 -23.29 -3.29 -8.72
N GLU A 129 -24.16 -4.10 -8.09
CA GLU A 129 -23.90 -4.74 -6.79
C GLU A 129 -23.14 -6.08 -6.92
N GLU A 130 -22.97 -6.59 -8.13
CA GLU A 130 -22.37 -7.91 -8.34
C GLU A 130 -20.85 -7.82 -8.40
N ARG A 131 -20.16 -8.58 -7.53
CA ARG A 131 -18.69 -8.67 -7.46
C ARG A 131 -18.24 -10.03 -8.00
N ARG A 132 -17.38 -10.04 -9.03
CA ARG A 132 -16.88 -11.27 -9.66
C ARG A 132 -15.35 -11.25 -9.78
N PRO A 133 -14.69 -12.42 -9.71
CA PRO A 133 -13.28 -12.53 -10.05
C PRO A 133 -13.04 -12.28 -11.53
N GLY A 134 -12.20 -11.31 -11.83
CA GLY A 134 -11.68 -11.04 -13.16
C GLY A 134 -10.17 -11.21 -13.22
N ARG A 135 -9.63 -11.13 -14.42
CA ARG A 135 -8.18 -10.96 -14.63
C ARG A 135 -7.92 -9.83 -15.60
N ARG A 136 -6.91 -9.02 -15.30
CA ARG A 136 -6.51 -7.87 -16.12
C ARG A 136 -5.03 -7.95 -16.45
N ASN A 137 -4.66 -7.50 -17.64
CA ASN A 137 -3.25 -7.31 -17.98
C ASN A 137 -2.89 -5.82 -18.08
N SER A 138 -1.59 -5.57 -18.21
CA SER A 138 -1.01 -4.24 -18.39
C SER A 138 -1.53 -3.46 -19.60
N MET A 139 -2.11 -4.14 -20.60
CA MET A 139 -2.73 -3.53 -21.78
C MET A 139 -4.23 -3.27 -21.63
N ARG A 140 -4.77 -3.37 -20.40
CA ARG A 140 -6.18 -3.16 -20.08
C ARG A 140 -7.13 -4.20 -20.69
N ALA A 141 -6.63 -5.36 -21.12
CA ALA A 141 -7.51 -6.47 -21.48
C ALA A 141 -8.06 -7.11 -20.20
N CYS A 142 -9.38 -7.15 -20.08
CA CYS A 142 -10.09 -7.86 -19.02
C CYS A 142 -10.63 -9.18 -19.57
N LEU A 143 -10.47 -10.26 -18.83
CA LEU A 143 -11.03 -11.56 -19.18
C LEU A 143 -11.61 -12.24 -17.93
N PRO A 144 -12.68 -13.05 -18.08
CA PRO A 144 -13.22 -13.82 -16.97
C PRO A 144 -12.22 -14.89 -16.50
N THR A 145 -12.30 -15.23 -15.22
CA THR A 145 -11.52 -16.34 -14.63
C THR A 145 -11.81 -17.69 -15.31
N LYS A 146 -10.82 -18.59 -15.29
CA LYS A 146 -10.94 -19.99 -15.74
C LYS A 146 -10.55 -20.91 -14.59
N THR A 147 -11.03 -22.14 -14.62
CA THR A 147 -10.64 -23.18 -13.65
C THR A 147 -9.12 -23.38 -13.69
N ASP A 148 -8.50 -23.46 -12.50
CA ASP A 148 -7.04 -23.65 -12.30
C ASP A 148 -6.11 -22.53 -12.82
N GLN A 149 -6.67 -21.39 -13.22
CA GLN A 149 -5.87 -20.24 -13.63
C GLN A 149 -5.05 -19.70 -12.44
N LYS A 150 -3.80 -19.33 -12.73
CA LYS A 150 -2.87 -18.69 -11.81
C LYS A 150 -2.44 -17.35 -12.39
N GLU A 151 -2.54 -16.30 -11.59
CA GLU A 151 -2.25 -14.93 -12.02
C GLU A 151 -1.40 -14.19 -11.00
N GLY A 152 -0.99 -12.97 -11.36
CA GLY A 152 -0.36 -12.04 -10.44
C GLY A 152 -1.30 -11.58 -9.32
N TRP A 153 -0.76 -11.42 -8.13
CA TRP A 153 -1.41 -10.73 -7.02
C TRP A 153 -0.90 -9.29 -6.94
N LEU A 154 -1.80 -8.35 -7.21
CA LEU A 154 -1.55 -6.90 -7.11
C LEU A 154 -2.49 -6.32 -6.03
N PRO A 155 -2.02 -6.18 -4.78
CA PRO A 155 -2.86 -5.74 -3.68
C PRO A 155 -3.09 -4.22 -3.66
N VAL A 156 -4.24 -3.86 -3.08
CA VAL A 156 -4.59 -2.52 -2.60
C VAL A 156 -4.77 -2.60 -1.09
N LEU A 157 -4.17 -1.66 -0.36
CA LEU A 157 -4.41 -1.45 1.06
C LEU A 157 -5.33 -0.24 1.26
N GLU A 158 -6.43 -0.48 1.96
CA GLU A 158 -7.29 0.57 2.44
C GLU A 158 -6.96 0.84 3.91
N PRO A 159 -6.45 2.03 4.25
CA PRO A 159 -6.13 2.35 5.63
C PRO A 159 -7.39 2.45 6.46
N LEU A 160 -7.36 1.84 7.64
CA LEU A 160 -8.34 2.09 8.68
C LEU A 160 -7.91 3.30 9.52
N LYS A 161 -8.81 3.81 10.36
CA LYS A 161 -8.51 4.97 11.20
C LYS A 161 -7.21 4.73 12.00
N PRO A 162 -6.21 5.63 11.88
CA PRO A 162 -4.94 5.47 12.59
C PRO A 162 -5.12 5.40 14.10
N HIS A 163 -4.27 4.60 14.74
CA HIS A 163 -4.18 4.52 16.18
C HIS A 163 -2.88 5.20 16.67
N PHE A 164 -3.02 6.26 17.46
CA PHE A 164 -1.90 7.10 17.91
C PHE A 164 -1.39 6.76 19.33
N GLY A 165 -1.98 5.78 20.01
CA GLY A 165 -1.67 5.51 21.43
C GLY A 165 -0.28 4.93 21.69
N ASN A 166 0.32 4.29 20.68
CA ASN A 166 1.60 3.57 20.80
C ASN A 166 2.73 4.28 20.03
N LEU A 167 2.68 5.60 19.92
CA LEU A 167 3.73 6.39 19.29
C LEU A 167 4.68 6.94 20.35
N GLU A 168 5.98 6.82 20.12
CA GLU A 168 7.02 7.23 21.06
C GLU A 168 7.85 8.38 20.50
N LYS A 169 8.22 9.34 21.35
CA LYS A 169 9.09 10.46 20.96
C LYS A 169 10.40 9.93 20.37
N GLY A 170 10.84 10.53 19.28
CA GLY A 170 12.03 10.13 18.53
C GLY A 170 11.79 9.11 17.42
N GLN A 171 10.59 8.52 17.30
CA GLN A 171 10.24 7.65 16.18
C GLN A 171 10.17 8.44 14.87
N TYR A 172 10.73 7.92 13.78
CA TYR A 172 10.56 8.48 12.45
C TYR A 172 9.23 8.03 11.86
N LEU A 173 8.39 8.99 11.48
CA LEU A 173 7.05 8.74 10.97
C LEU A 173 6.90 9.28 9.55
N GLU A 174 6.16 8.54 8.74
CA GLU A 174 5.59 9.00 7.47
C GLU A 174 4.09 9.14 7.67
N VAL A 175 3.58 10.37 7.57
CA VAL A 175 2.19 10.73 7.83
C VAL A 175 1.54 11.15 6.52
N CYS A 176 0.42 10.50 6.16
CA CYS A 176 -0.30 10.82 4.94
C CYS A 176 -1.67 11.43 5.23
N SER A 177 -1.99 12.50 4.48
CA SER A 177 -3.29 13.17 4.49
C SER A 177 -3.58 13.78 3.13
N ASN A 178 -4.79 13.62 2.59
CA ASN A 178 -5.21 14.21 1.30
C ASN A 178 -4.15 14.06 0.20
N GLU A 179 -3.63 12.83 0.05
CA GLU A 179 -2.53 12.47 -0.85
C GLU A 179 -1.17 13.06 -0.49
N GLN A 180 -1.04 14.00 0.43
CA GLN A 180 0.24 14.59 0.85
C GLN A 180 0.94 13.65 1.84
N ILE A 181 2.24 13.48 1.66
CA ILE A 181 3.10 12.70 2.57
C ILE A 181 4.04 13.69 3.26
N MET A 182 4.08 13.63 4.59
CA MET A 182 5.03 14.38 5.41
C MET A 182 5.82 13.39 6.26
N SER A 183 7.14 13.56 6.25
CA SER A 183 8.07 12.68 6.96
C SER A 183 8.84 13.47 8.01
N GLY A 184 9.07 12.86 9.18
CA GLY A 184 9.85 13.51 10.23
C GLY A 184 9.92 12.71 11.52
N TRP A 185 10.74 13.20 12.46
CA TRP A 185 10.86 12.62 13.79
C TRP A 185 9.73 13.13 14.69
N LEU A 186 9.02 12.21 15.35
CA LEU A 186 8.01 12.56 16.34
C LEU A 186 8.64 13.30 17.51
N HIS A 187 8.36 14.59 17.62
CA HIS A 187 8.83 15.43 18.71
C HIS A 187 7.87 15.36 19.90
N ASP A 188 6.58 15.49 19.63
CA ASP A 188 5.52 15.40 20.65
C ASP A 188 4.17 14.99 20.06
N GLN A 189 3.22 14.67 20.94
CA GLN A 189 1.84 14.39 20.57
C GLN A 189 0.89 15.01 21.60
N THR A 190 -0.10 15.77 21.12
CA THR A 190 -1.23 16.25 21.92
C THR A 190 -2.45 15.35 21.70
N ASP A 191 -3.60 15.68 22.27
CA ASP A 191 -4.85 14.96 21.96
C ASP A 191 -5.26 15.13 20.49
N TYR A 192 -4.93 16.28 19.89
CA TYR A 192 -5.41 16.69 18.56
C TYR A 192 -4.35 16.58 17.47
N ASP A 193 -3.08 16.74 17.81
CA ASP A 193 -2.01 16.93 16.83
C ASP A 193 -0.82 15.98 17.08
N LEU A 194 -0.16 15.61 15.99
CA LEU A 194 1.20 15.09 16.02
C LEU A 194 2.17 16.23 15.72
N ILE A 195 3.23 16.36 16.50
CA ILE A 195 4.27 17.36 16.28
C ILE A 195 5.49 16.64 15.74
N LEU A 196 5.80 16.85 14.46
CA LEU A 196 6.97 16.28 13.81
C LEU A 196 8.04 17.34 13.63
N ARG A 197 9.30 16.98 13.87
CA ARG A 197 10.44 17.71 13.35
C ARG A 197 10.72 17.22 11.95
N SER A 198 10.73 18.11 10.97
CA SER A 198 11.04 17.77 9.59
C SER A 198 12.48 17.26 9.46
N ASP A 199 12.66 16.26 8.61
CA ASP A 199 13.98 15.86 8.16
C ASP A 199 14.45 16.82 7.06
N PRO A 200 15.55 17.58 7.26
CA PRO A 200 16.04 18.54 6.28
C PRO A 200 16.47 17.91 4.94
N LYS A 201 16.59 16.57 4.87
CA LYS A 201 16.86 15.83 3.64
C LYS A 201 15.60 15.45 2.85
N GLU A 202 14.44 15.44 3.50
CA GLU A 202 13.18 15.09 2.86
C GLU A 202 12.50 16.34 2.28
N PHE A 203 11.80 16.15 1.17
CA PHE A 203 11.09 17.22 0.49
C PHE A 203 9.81 17.56 1.25
N ILE A 204 9.67 18.82 1.68
CA ILE A 204 8.42 19.35 2.20
C ILE A 204 7.59 19.84 1.01
N PRO A 205 6.35 19.37 0.80
CA PRO A 205 5.48 19.90 -0.25
C PRO A 205 5.21 21.41 -0.06
N ASP A 206 5.29 22.20 -1.14
CA ASP A 206 5.02 23.63 -1.10
C ASP A 206 3.51 23.95 -0.94
N ASP A 207 2.64 22.97 -1.18
CA ASP A 207 1.19 23.10 -1.29
C ASP A 207 0.41 22.43 -0.14
N LEU A 208 1.03 22.30 1.04
CA LEU A 208 0.40 21.68 2.21
C LEU A 208 -0.93 22.31 2.57
N ASP A 209 -1.93 21.48 2.89
CA ASP A 209 -3.22 21.95 3.39
C ASP A 209 -3.03 22.62 4.78
N PRO A 210 -3.20 23.95 4.91
CA PRO A 210 -2.93 24.66 6.15
C PRO A 210 -3.92 24.32 7.27
N GLN A 211 -5.04 23.65 6.97
CA GLN A 211 -5.96 23.16 8.00
C GLN A 211 -5.45 21.88 8.67
N ILE A 212 -4.52 21.18 8.02
CA ILE A 212 -3.99 19.90 8.48
C ILE A 212 -2.54 20.06 8.91
N PHE A 213 -1.75 20.85 8.19
CA PHE A 213 -0.33 21.03 8.42
C PHE A 213 -0.05 22.48 8.81
N ALA A 214 0.37 22.69 10.05
CA ALA A 214 0.82 23.99 10.55
C ALA A 214 2.34 23.95 10.78
N ALA A 215 3.08 24.74 9.99
CA ALA A 215 4.53 24.84 10.11
C ALA A 215 4.94 25.91 11.12
N ASP A 216 5.94 25.62 11.94
CA ASP A 216 6.64 26.57 12.81
C ASP A 216 8.14 26.24 12.83
N GLY A 217 8.92 26.95 12.00
CA GLY A 217 10.35 26.69 11.84
C GLY A 217 10.63 25.29 11.24
N ASP A 218 11.35 24.46 11.97
CA ASP A 218 11.66 23.06 11.62
C ASP A 218 10.58 22.06 12.10
N MET A 219 9.55 22.56 12.77
CA MET A 219 8.46 21.75 13.33
C MET A 219 7.19 21.88 12.51
N PHE A 220 6.42 20.81 12.49
CA PHE A 220 5.11 20.74 11.86
C PHE A 220 4.12 20.11 12.84
N ALA A 221 3.06 20.85 13.16
CA ALA A 221 1.89 20.30 13.82
C ALA A 221 0.95 19.73 12.75
N ILE A 222 0.54 18.48 12.92
CA ILE A 222 -0.32 17.75 11.98
C ILE A 222 -1.60 17.33 12.69
N SER A 223 -2.73 17.82 12.23
CA SER A 223 -4.03 17.49 12.81
C SER A 223 -4.38 16.02 12.62
N LYS A 224 -4.55 15.27 13.72
CA LYS A 224 -4.94 13.85 13.71
C LYS A 224 -6.26 13.59 13.01
N ALA A 225 -7.15 14.58 12.94
CA ALA A 225 -8.41 14.47 12.21
C ALA A 225 -8.20 14.36 10.69
N GLY A 226 -7.15 15.02 10.17
CA GLY A 226 -6.75 14.96 8.77
C GLY A 226 -5.99 13.69 8.41
N ILE A 227 -5.22 13.13 9.36
CA ILE A 227 -4.36 11.98 9.11
C ILE A 227 -5.16 10.75 8.68
N ARG A 228 -4.70 10.10 7.61
CA ARG A 228 -5.26 8.84 7.08
C ARG A 228 -4.33 7.65 7.28
N ILE A 229 -3.03 7.88 7.19
CA ILE A 229 -2.01 6.85 7.35
C ILE A 229 -0.92 7.39 8.26
N VAL A 230 -0.48 6.56 9.21
CA VAL A 230 0.78 6.76 9.94
C VAL A 230 1.62 5.51 9.74
N GLN A 231 2.81 5.64 9.14
CA GLN A 231 3.78 4.56 9.04
C GLN A 231 5.01 4.87 9.87
N ARG A 232 5.53 3.84 10.55
CA ARG A 232 6.75 3.95 11.36
C ARG A 232 7.92 3.50 10.52
N ARG A 233 8.71 4.43 10.00
CA ARG A 233 9.92 4.07 9.26
C ARG A 233 10.94 3.56 10.28
N LYS A 234 11.23 2.25 10.25
CA LYS A 234 12.40 1.70 10.93
C LYS A 234 13.64 2.15 10.15
N GLU A 235 14.23 3.28 10.50
CA GLU A 235 15.60 3.55 10.07
C GLU A 235 16.49 2.47 10.67
N GLU A 236 17.28 1.83 9.81
CA GLU A 236 18.45 1.14 10.30
C GLU A 236 19.37 2.20 10.89
N ILE A 237 19.55 2.15 12.21
CA ILE A 237 20.74 2.70 12.82
C ILE A 237 21.89 2.05 12.06
N GLY A 238 22.49 2.81 11.15
CA GLY A 238 23.72 2.45 10.49
C GLY A 238 24.77 2.31 11.58
N ASN A 239 24.96 1.09 12.07
CA ASN A 239 26.14 0.79 12.84
C ASN A 239 27.31 0.82 11.87
N GLY A 240 28.09 1.89 12.01
CA GLY A 240 29.48 2.14 11.59
C GLY A 240 30.14 1.18 10.64
#